data_AF-A0A535UNE4-F1
#
_entry.id   AF-A0A535UNE4-F1
#
_cell.length_a   1.000
_cell.length_b   1.000
_cell.length_c   1.000
_cell.angle_alpha   90.00
_cell.angle_beta   90.00
_cell.angle_gamma   90.00
#
_symmetry.space_group_name_H-M   'P 1'
#
loop_
_entity.id
_entity.type
_entity.pdbx_description
1 polymer ?
#
loop_
_entity_poly.entity_id
_entity_poly.type
_entity_poly.pdbx_seq_one_letter_code
_entity_poly.pdbx_strand_id
1 'polypeptide(L)' 'MSLPPDLHVHTEWSYDGPRGSMERSCERAIEIGLPAIAFTDHADFVKGHEEQHCVDIAGYLE' A
#
# COMPACT_ATOMS: atom_id res chain seq x y z
N MET A 1 22.50 13.55 -1.40
CA MET A 1 21.41 13.33 -2.38
C MET A 1 20.16 13.01 -1.59
N SER A 2 19.00 13.60 -1.92
CA SER A 2 17.74 13.25 -1.25
C SER A 2 17.32 11.82 -1.63
N LEU A 3 16.62 11.13 -0.74
CA LEU A 3 15.98 9.86 -1.08
C LEU A 3 14.96 10.08 -2.21
N PRO A 4 14.71 9.08 -3.08
CA PRO A 4 13.59 9.13 -4.01
C PRO A 4 12.25 9.12 -3.23
N PRO A 5 11.16 9.66 -3.79
CA PRO A 5 9.84 9.49 -3.20
C PRO A 5 9.42 8.02 -3.21
N ASP A 6 8.63 7.61 -2.21
CA ASP A 6 7.97 6.30 -2.22
C ASP A 6 6.61 6.44 -2.88
N LEU A 7 6.39 5.78 -4.01
CA LEU A 7 5.21 5.98 -4.84
C LEU A 7 4.28 4.76 -4.89
N HIS A 8 4.53 3.76 -4.04
CA HIS A 8 3.75 2.52 -4.02
C HIS A 8 3.62 1.99 -2.60
N VAL A 9 2.73 2.60 -1.80
CA VAL A 9 2.52 2.24 -0.41
C VAL A 9 1.08 1.79 -0.19
N HIS A 10 0.92 0.64 0.45
CA HIS A 10 -0.39 0.07 0.77
C HIS A 10 -0.78 0.38 2.21
N THR A 11 -2.07 0.60 2.42
CA THR A 11 -2.66 0.98 3.70
C THR A 11 -3.52 -0.13 4.29
N GLU A 12 -4.16 0.12 5.44
CA GLU A 12 -5.13 -0.80 6.03
C GLU A 12 -6.34 -1.15 5.13
N TRP A 13 -6.54 -0.42 4.02
CA TRP A 13 -7.59 -0.69 3.04
C TRP A 13 -7.16 -1.64 1.92
N SER A 14 -5.90 -2.08 1.93
CA SER A 14 -5.33 -3.04 0.97
C SER A 14 -5.19 -4.43 1.59
N TYR A 15 -5.49 -5.50 0.85
CA TYR A 15 -5.49 -6.88 1.35
C TYR A 15 -4.14 -7.32 1.93
N ASP A 16 -3.04 -6.75 1.41
CA ASP A 16 -1.65 -7.00 1.82
C ASP A 16 -1.10 -5.93 2.76
N GLY A 17 -1.91 -4.92 3.12
CA GLY A 17 -1.54 -3.80 3.97
C GLY A 17 -2.24 -3.72 5.34
N PRO A 18 -2.63 -4.81 6.04
CA PRO A 18 -3.55 -4.73 7.19
C PRO A 18 -3.04 -3.91 8.41
N ARG A 19 -1.80 -3.42 8.38
CA ARG A 19 -1.18 -2.57 9.41
C ARG A 19 -0.71 -1.20 8.88
N GLY A 20 -1.02 -0.88 7.62
CA GLY A 20 -0.53 0.27 6.86
C GLY A 20 -1.20 1.60 7.20
N SER A 21 -1.05 2.09 8.42
CA SER A 21 -1.58 3.41 8.80
C SER A 21 -1.01 4.53 7.92
N MET A 22 -1.89 5.30 7.27
CA MET A 22 -1.50 6.48 6.51
C MET A 22 -0.74 7.50 7.36
N GLU A 23 -1.27 7.84 8.55
CA GLU A 23 -0.68 8.85 9.44
C GLU A 23 0.74 8.45 9.87
N ARG A 24 0.93 7.23 10.38
CA ARG A 24 2.25 6.75 10.80
C ARG A 24 3.22 6.63 9.63
N SER A 25 2.72 6.33 8.43
CA SER A 25 3.54 6.29 7.21
C SER A 25 4.04 7.69 6.84
N CYS A 26 3.19 8.71 6.93
CA CYS A 26 3.57 10.11 6.73
C CYS A 26 4.57 10.61 7.78
N GLU A 27 4.34 10.32 9.07
CA GLU A 27 5.27 10.62 10.16
C GLU A 27 6.65 10.01 9.87
N ARG A 28 6.67 8.73 9.52
CA ARG A 28 7.90 8.02 9.19
C ARG A 28 8.61 8.59 7.97
N ALA A 29 7.86 8.97 6.93
CA ALA A 29 8.39 9.59 5.72
C ALA A 29 9.14 10.90 6.04
N ILE A 30 8.59 11.72 6.94
CA ILE A 30 9.25 12.94 7.43
C ILE A 30 10.53 12.59 8.20
N GLU A 31 10.46 11.64 9.15
CA GLU A 31 11.60 11.23 9.98
C GLU A 31 12.83 10.79 9.16
N ILE A 32 12.60 10.06 8.06
CA ILE A 32 13.68 9.52 7.21
C ILE A 32 14.06 10.44 6.06
N GLY A 33 13.35 11.56 5.87
CA GLY A 33 13.64 12.54 4.82
C GLY A 33 13.18 12.12 3.43
N LEU A 34 12.07 11.37 3.32
CA LEU A 34 11.42 11.15 2.02
C LEU A 34 10.80 12.46 1.52
N PRO A 35 10.95 12.80 0.23
CA PRO A 35 10.39 14.02 -0.32
C PRO A 35 8.87 13.93 -0.57
N ALA A 36 8.33 12.72 -0.74
CA ALA A 36 6.90 12.47 -0.89
C ALA A 36 6.58 10.98 -0.65
N ILE A 37 5.30 10.70 -0.38
CA ILE A 37 4.71 9.36 -0.31
C ILE A 37 3.40 9.34 -1.12
N ALA A 38 3.14 8.26 -1.87
CA ALA A 38 1.85 8.02 -2.53
C ALA A 38 1.25 6.69 -2.08
N PHE A 39 -0.01 6.72 -1.67
CA PHE A 39 -0.78 5.52 -1.30
C PHE A 39 -1.47 4.94 -2.53
N THR A 40 -1.32 3.63 -2.74
CA THR A 40 -1.77 2.90 -3.92
C THR A 40 -2.41 1.58 -3.52
N ASP A 41 -3.48 1.64 -2.74
CA ASP A 41 -4.20 0.44 -2.30
C ASP A 41 -4.74 -0.38 -3.47
N HIS A 42 -4.86 -1.69 -3.26
CA HIS A 42 -5.66 -2.53 -4.13
C HIS A 42 -7.13 -2.09 -4.07
N ALA A 43 -7.82 -2.17 -5.20
CA ALA A 43 -9.24 -1.85 -5.29
C ALA A 43 -10.11 -2.99 -4.72
N ASP A 44 -9.83 -3.42 -3.49
CA ASP A 44 -10.39 -4.65 -2.91
C ASP A 44 -11.90 -4.63 -2.74
N PHE A 45 -12.47 -3.44 -2.59
CA PHE A 45 -13.90 -3.24 -2.41
C PHE A 45 -14.66 -3.11 -3.73
N VAL A 46 -13.97 -3.12 -4.89
CA VAL A 46 -14.57 -2.89 -6.20
C VAL A 46 -14.04 -3.89 -7.23
N LYS A 47 -14.96 -4.64 -7.84
CA LYS A 47 -14.65 -5.44 -9.02
C LYS A 47 -14.66 -4.55 -10.27
N GLY A 48 -13.54 -4.51 -11.00
CA GLY A 48 -13.46 -3.93 -12.34
C GLY A 48 -14.07 -4.83 -13.42
N HIS A 49 -14.13 -6.14 -13.19
CA HIS A 49 -14.84 -7.12 -14.02
C HIS A 49 -15.31 -8.32 -13.19
N GLU A 50 -16.22 -9.13 -13.74
CA GLU A 50 -16.91 -10.21 -13.03
C GLU A 50 -15.93 -11.23 -12.41
N GLU A 51 -14.95 -11.65 -13.21
CA GLU A 51 -13.88 -12.59 -12.85
C GLU A 51 -12.73 -11.97 -12.03
N GLN A 52 -12.87 -10.73 -11.55
CA GLN A 52 -11.83 -10.13 -10.70
C GLN A 52 -11.90 -10.77 -9.31
N HIS A 53 -10.78 -11.36 -8.89
CA HIS A 53 -10.59 -11.94 -7.57
C HIS A 53 -9.39 -11.28 -6.90
N CYS A 54 -9.48 -11.05 -5.58
CA CYS A 54 -8.30 -10.67 -4.80
C CYS A 54 -7.27 -11.80 -4.86
N VAL A 55 -5.98 -11.44 -4.84
CA VAL A 55 -4.89 -12.42 -4.79
C VAL A 55 -4.98 -13.18 -3.47
N ASP A 56 -5.06 -14.51 -3.54
CA ASP A 56 -4.89 -15.35 -2.36
C ASP A 56 -3.40 -15.37 -1.96
N ILE A 57 -3.01 -14.43 -1.11
CA ILE A 57 -1.64 -14.33 -0.60
C ILE A 57 -1.23 -15.57 0.16
N ALA A 58 -2.14 -16.16 0.95
CA ALA A 58 -1.82 -17.35 1.73
C ALA A 58 -1.50 -18.52 0.80
N GLY A 59 -2.33 -18.73 -0.22
CA GLY A 59 -2.07 -19.73 -1.25
C GLY A 59 -0.87 -19.43 -2.16
N TYR A 60 -0.52 -18.15 -2.39
CA TYR A 60 0.65 -17.78 -3.21
C TYR A 60 1.99 -18.03 -2.52
N LEU A 61 2.02 -17.96 -1.19
CA LEU A 61 3.26 -18.09 -0.40
C LEU A 61 3.57 -19.53 0.04
N GLU A 62 2.63 -20.46 -0.17
CA GLU A 62 2.83 -21.91 0.00
C GLU A 62 3.46 -22.57 -1.24
#